data_AF-A0A1H0GKX7-F1
#
_entry.id   AF-A0A1H0GKX7-F1
#
_cell.length_a   1.000
_cell.length_b   1.000
_cell.length_c   1.000
_cell.angle_alpha   90.00
_cell.angle_beta   90.00
_cell.angle_gamma   90.00
#
_symmetry.space_group_name_H-M   'P 1'
#
loop_
_entity.id
_entity.type
_entity.pdbx_description
1 polymer ?
#
loop_
_entity_poly.entity_id
_entity_poly.type
_entity_poly.pdbx_seq_one_letter_code
_entity_poly.pdbx_strand_id
1 'polypeptide(L)'
;MARRVYYRISDRPDGCFDAVVTIEPDTVVRREGFVSLAEVEDWIEGLRDLMAALGAPLAQAESDKGPDRAEIRSDYLCLPGGLRMRR
;
A
#
# COMPACT_ATOMS: atom_id res chain seq x y z
N MET A 1 12.76 -23.09 8.44
CA MET A 1 11.92 -22.53 7.35
C MET A 1 12.06 -21.02 7.40
N ALA A 2 12.17 -20.35 6.25
CA ALA A 2 12.15 -18.90 6.19
C ALA A 2 10.78 -18.40 6.68
N ARG A 3 10.77 -17.53 7.69
CA ARG A 3 9.55 -16.90 8.19
C ARG A 3 9.13 -15.84 7.19
N ARG A 4 7.84 -15.81 6.86
CA ARG A 4 7.27 -14.75 6.02
C ARG A 4 6.92 -13.57 6.92
N VAL A 5 7.27 -12.39 6.45
CA VAL A 5 7.10 -11.15 7.19
C VAL A 5 6.35 -10.19 6.30
N TYR A 6 5.25 -9.66 6.81
CA TYR A 6 4.35 -8.79 6.09
C TYR A 6 4.19 -7.47 6.83
N TYR A 7 4.02 -6.36 6.12
CA TYR A 7 3.64 -5.09 6.74
C TYR A 7 2.36 -4.51 6.12
N ARG A 8 1.62 -3.75 6.92
CA ARG A 8 0.50 -2.91 6.48
C ARG A 8 0.63 -1.54 7.15
N ILE A 9 0.33 -0.50 6.39
CA ILE A 9 0.16 0.86 6.90
C ILE A 9 -1.34 1.12 7.05
N SER A 10 -1.74 1.66 8.20
CA SER A 10 -3.12 2.09 8.47
C SER A 10 -3.11 3.57 8.79
N ASP A 11 -3.98 4.34 8.13
CA ASP A 11 -4.26 5.72 8.53
C ASP A 11 -5.14 5.75 9.78
N ARG A 12 -4.87 6.70 10.67
CA ARG A 12 -5.66 6.96 11.87
C ARG A 12 -6.47 8.25 11.67
N PRO A 13 -7.71 8.34 12.21
CA PRO A 13 -8.51 9.57 12.16
C PRO A 13 -7.81 10.81 12.76
N ASP A 14 -6.81 10.61 13.63
CA ASP A 14 -5.98 11.67 14.21
C ASP A 14 -4.95 12.26 13.21
N GLY A 15 -4.95 11.82 11.94
CA GLY A 15 -3.98 12.22 10.92
C GLY A 15 -2.60 11.57 11.06
N CYS A 16 -2.44 10.67 12.03
CA CYS A 16 -1.24 9.86 12.22
C CYS A 16 -1.34 8.55 11.44
N PHE A 17 -0.20 7.89 11.27
CA PHE A 17 -0.11 6.57 10.64
C PHE A 17 0.39 5.53 11.64
N ASP A 18 -0.10 4.30 11.47
CA ASP A 18 0.36 3.13 12.20
C ASP A 18 0.92 2.10 11.21
N ALA A 19 2.03 1.47 11.59
CA ALA A 19 2.59 0.34 10.86
C ALA A 19 2.37 -0.96 11.64
N VAL A 20 1.76 -1.94 11.00
CA VAL A 20 1.54 -3.29 11.55
C VAL A 20 2.42 -4.26 10.80
N VAL A 21 3.24 -5.01 11.51
CA VAL A 21 4.13 -6.04 10.97
C VAL A 21 3.68 -7.40 11.49
N THR A 22 3.40 -8.32 10.58
CA THR A 22 3.02 -9.70 10.88
C THR A 22 4.15 -10.64 10.50
N ILE A 23 4.68 -11.37 11.47
CA ILE A 23 5.68 -12.42 11.31
C ILE A 23 4.95 -13.75 11.51
N GLU A 24 4.85 -14.53 10.45
CA GLU A 24 4.22 -15.84 10.49
C GLU A 24 4.95 -16.76 11.50
N PRO A 25 4.21 -17.58 12.28
CA PRO A 25 2.75 -17.80 12.18
C PRO A 25 1.84 -16.92 13.06
N ASP A 26 2.37 -16.17 14.04
CA ASP A 26 1.48 -15.55 15.07
C ASP A 26 2.04 -14.26 15.71
N THR A 27 3.20 -13.77 15.26
CA THR A 27 3.79 -12.58 15.89
C THR A 27 3.34 -11.32 15.16
N VAL A 28 2.57 -10.48 15.84
CA VAL A 28 2.15 -9.17 15.32
C VAL A 28 2.81 -8.07 16.14
N VAL A 29 3.51 -7.16 15.46
CA VAL A 29 4.16 -5.99 16.04
C VAL A 29 3.52 -4.75 15.46
N ARG A 30 3.03 -3.85 16.32
CA ARG A 30 2.47 -2.55 15.89
C ARG A 30 3.39 -1.44 16.34
N ARG A 31 3.69 -0.52 15.42
CA ARG A 31 4.35 0.76 15.71
C ARG A 31 3.37 1.88 15.38
N GLU A 32 3.08 2.69 16.38
CA GLU A 32 2.04 3.72 16.32
C GLU A 32 2.65 5.12 16.34
N GLY A 33 1.87 6.11 15.86
CA GLY A 33 2.16 7.52 16.08
C GLY A 33 3.13 8.16 15.09
N PHE A 34 3.22 7.62 13.87
CA PHE A 34 3.97 8.29 12.80
C PHE A 34 3.21 9.53 12.33
N VAL A 35 3.92 10.66 12.19
CA VAL A 35 3.29 11.96 11.87
C VAL A 35 3.07 12.11 10.36
N SER A 36 3.73 11.30 9.54
CA SER A 36 3.65 11.39 8.07
C SER A 36 3.92 10.05 7.41
N LEU A 37 3.31 9.83 6.23
CA LEU A 37 3.52 8.61 5.44
C LEU A 37 5.00 8.39 5.12
N ALA A 38 5.74 9.45 4.76
CA ALA A 38 7.17 9.38 4.47
C ALA A 38 8.01 8.84 5.64
N GLU A 39 7.60 9.16 6.88
CA GLU A 39 8.28 8.66 8.09
C GLU A 39 8.02 7.16 8.30
N VAL A 40 6.82 6.69 7.95
CA VAL A 40 6.49 5.27 7.96
C VAL A 40 7.26 4.53 6.88
N GLU A 41 7.35 5.10 5.67
CA GLU A 41 8.05 4.50 4.53
C GLU A 41 9.54 4.36 4.81
N ASP A 42 10.21 5.41 5.31
CA ASP A 42 11.63 5.36 5.72
C ASP A 42 11.88 4.25 6.77
N TRP A 43 11.00 4.17 7.77
CA TRP A 43 11.09 3.12 8.79
C TRP A 43 10.89 1.71 8.20
N ILE A 44 9.97 1.53 7.25
CA ILE A 44 9.75 0.25 6.56
C ILE A 44 10.96 -0.12 5.71
N GLU A 45 11.60 0.84 5.04
CA GLU A 45 12.81 0.59 4.27
C GLU A 45 13.94 0.08 5.17
N GLY A 46 14.19 0.74 6.30
CA GLY A 46 15.15 0.26 7.30
C GLY A 46 14.82 -1.14 7.83
N LEU A 47 13.53 -1.42 8.08
CA LEU A 47 13.10 -2.76 8.48
C LEU A 47 13.31 -3.79 7.38
N ARG A 48 13.06 -3.45 6.11
CA ARG A 48 13.26 -4.34 4.96
C ARG A 48 14.73 -4.76 4.85
N ASP A 49 15.66 -3.82 4.97
CA ASP A 49 17.10 -4.10 4.94
C ASP A 49 17.54 -5.01 6.10
N LEU A 50 17.07 -4.73 7.32
CA LEU A 50 17.34 -5.57 8.50
C LEU A 50 16.81 -7.00 8.31
N MET A 51 15.56 -7.13 7.86
CA MET A 51 14.91 -8.43 7.71
C MET A 51 15.47 -9.23 6.53
N ALA A 52 15.90 -8.56 5.46
CA ALA A 52 16.64 -9.19 4.36
C ALA A 52 17.99 -9.76 4.82
N ALA A 53 18.74 -9.04 5.67
CA ALA A 53 19.98 -9.53 6.26
C ALA A 53 19.77 -10.79 7.13
N LEU A 54 18.58 -10.94 7.73
CA LEU A 54 18.19 -12.11 8.53
C LEU A 54 17.58 -13.25 7.69
N GLY A 55 17.49 -13.11 6.36
CA GLY A 55 16.92 -14.13 5.46
C GLY A 55 15.40 -14.25 5.53
N ALA A 56 14.71 -13.22 6.03
CA ALA A 56 13.27 -13.17 6.18
C ALA A 56 12.72 -11.91 5.48
N PRO A 57 12.71 -11.85 4.14
CA PRO A 57 12.37 -10.64 3.41
C PRO A 57 10.97 -10.12 3.78
N LEU A 58 10.88 -8.80 4.00
CA LEU A 58 9.66 -8.09 4.32
C LEU A 58 8.85 -7.81 3.04
N ALA A 59 7.58 -8.23 3.01
CA ALA A 59 6.65 -7.97 1.92
C ALA A 59 5.49 -7.08 2.39
N GLN A 60 4.88 -6.32 1.48
CA GLN A 60 3.64 -5.64 1.80
C GLN A 60 2.50 -6.66 1.90
N ALA A 61 1.71 -6.60 2.96
CA ALA A 61 0.45 -7.33 3.02
C ALA A 61 -0.43 -6.80 1.90
N GLU A 62 -0.95 -7.69 1.06
CA GLU A 62 -2.03 -7.34 0.15
C GLU A 62 -3.16 -6.79 1.03
N SER A 63 -3.34 -5.47 0.95
CA SER A 63 -4.50 -4.88 1.57
C SER A 63 -5.67 -5.48 0.83
N ASP A 64 -6.55 -6.17 1.53
CA ASP A 64 -7.94 -6.34 1.11
C ASP A 64 -8.56 -4.93 1.06
N LYS A 65 -8.10 -4.14 0.09
CA LYS A 65 -8.83 -3.02 -0.43
C LYS A 65 -9.93 -3.69 -1.25
N GLY A 66 -11.12 -3.78 -0.66
CA GLY A 66 -12.33 -3.66 -1.48
C GLY A 66 -12.10 -2.52 -2.49
N PRO A 67 -12.51 -2.69 -3.76
CA PRO A 67 -12.06 -1.87 -4.87
C PRO A 67 -12.60 -0.45 -4.75
N ASP A 68 -11.91 0.40 -4.01
CA ASP A 68 -12.12 1.84 -4.02
C ASP A 68 -10.76 2.54 -4.18
N ARG A 69 -10.27 2.46 -5.41
CA ARG A 69 -9.58 3.59 -6.04
C ARG A 69 -9.75 3.49 -7.55
N ALA A 70 -10.89 4.02 -7.97
CA ALA A 70 -11.13 4.65 -9.26
C ALA A 70 -10.71 3.84 -10.49
N GLU A 71 -11.71 3.12 -11.01
CA GLU A 71 -12.03 3.20 -12.43
C GLU A 71 -11.86 4.64 -12.93
N ILE A 72 -10.69 4.98 -13.49
CA ILE A 72 -10.66 6.00 -14.54
C ILE A 72 -11.08 5.25 -15.79
N ARG A 73 -12.41 5.17 -15.94
CA ARG A 73 -13.11 4.83 -17.16
C ARG A 73 -12.51 5.72 -18.23
N SER A 74 -11.66 5.17 -19.08
CA SER A 74 -11.12 5.84 -20.26
C SER A 74 -12.20 5.92 -21.34
N ASP A 75 -13.33 6.54 -20.98
CA ASP A 75 -14.56 6.68 -21.79
C ASP A 75 -14.95 8.15 -21.97
N TYR A 76 -14.04 9.08 -21.67
CA TYR A 76 -14.16 10.50 -22.03
C TYR A 76 -13.53 10.82 -23.40
N LEU A 77 -13.66 9.91 -24.36
CA LEU A 77 -13.60 10.25 -25.79
C LEU A 77 -14.98 10.09 -26.43
N CYS A 78 -16.00 10.65 -25.76
CA CYS A 78 -17.25 11.02 -26.41
C CYS A 78 -17.21 12.53 -26.64
N LEU A 79 -16.61 12.96 -27.75
CA LEU A 79 -16.83 14.31 -28.26
C LEU A 79 -18.04 14.27 -29.22
N PRO A 80 -19.01 15.18 -29.03
CA PRO A 80 -20.26 15.20 -29.78
C PRO A 80 -20.07 15.83 -31.17
N GLY A 81 -20.71 15.22 -32.17
CA GLY A 81 -21.31 15.88 -33.35
C GLY A 81 -20.43 16.75 -34.25
N GLY A 82 -20.18 16.28 -35.47
CA GLY A 82 -19.61 17.12 -36.52
C GLY A 82 -19.73 16.57 -37.94
N LEU A 83 -20.92 16.72 -38.54
CA LEU A 83 -21.20 16.91 -39.98
C LEU A 83 -20.80 15.85 -41.03
N ARG A 84 -21.86 15.30 -41.64
CA ARG A 84 -21.92 14.71 -42.98
C ARG A 84 -21.22 15.59 -44.03
N MET A 85 -20.48 14.96 -44.95
CA MET A 85 -20.59 15.30 -46.37
C MET A 85 -20.23 14.10 -47.27
N ARG A 86 -21.20 13.72 -48.12
CA ARG A 86 -21.06 12.76 -49.22
C ARG A 86 -20.27 13.42 -50.36
N ARG A 87 -19.46 12.63 -51.07
CA ARG A 87 -19.21 12.82 -52.50
C ARG A 87 -19.18 11.46 -53.17
#